data_AF-A0A251XWD8-F1
#
_entry.id   AF-A0A251XWD8-F1
#
_cell.length_a   1.000
_cell.length_b   1.000
_cell.length_c   1.000
_cell.angle_alpha   90.00
_cell.angle_beta   90.00
_cell.angle_gamma   90.00
#
_symmetry.space_group_name_H-M   'P 1'
#
loop_
_entity.id
_entity.type
_entity.pdbx_description
1 polymer ?
#
loop_
_entity_poly.entity_id
_entity_poly.type
_entity_poly.pdbx_seq_one_letter_code
_entity_poly.pdbx_strand_id
1 'polypeptide(L)'
;MIFGQRSRARAAADARAVERRADPDIDSVQPVARTVAETVPPGMVIAGAWAWRLLLILGVLGVVGWLVIQLEYVVIPLLLAIVLAALLVPISSWMQRHHVPKWLAVAISEIGVIVAVAALVYLVTTQIIGQYDSIRAQTLTRYADVRGFLTDGPLQLSEAQLNDAYTQAVDAVQRDAGVLLSGALSVTSSLGHVLTGVLLVLFSTLFILIDGAGMWRWVVRLFPRLARPAVDGAGRAGWTTLQNFVKVQVLVALIDAVGIAGGAAIIGVPLAIPIGVLVFLGRSSPSSAPSSRARSPCSSRWSTTGSRRRSS
;
A
#
# COMPACT_ATOMS: atom_id res chain seq x y z
N MET A 1 -46.59 -80.02 -1.60
CA MET A 1 -45.88 -78.71 -1.61
C MET A 1 -46.02 -77.88 -0.32
N ILE A 2 -46.33 -78.48 0.86
CA ILE A 2 -46.67 -77.68 2.08
C ILE A 2 -45.57 -77.73 3.17
N PHE A 3 -44.59 -78.64 3.08
CA PHE A 3 -43.54 -78.79 4.10
C PHE A 3 -42.32 -77.86 3.93
N GLY A 4 -42.11 -77.27 2.74
CA GLY A 4 -40.92 -76.45 2.44
C GLY A 4 -40.98 -74.98 2.86
N GLN A 5 -42.16 -74.46 3.21
CA GLN A 5 -42.29 -73.04 3.60
C GLN A 5 -42.02 -72.78 5.08
N ARG A 6 -42.24 -73.77 5.96
CA ARG A 6 -42.04 -73.60 7.41
C ARG A 6 -40.56 -73.54 7.81
N SER A 7 -39.66 -74.20 7.08
CA SER A 7 -38.22 -74.18 7.35
C SER A 7 -37.58 -72.83 7.00
N ARG A 8 -37.99 -72.21 5.88
CA ARG A 8 -37.52 -70.87 5.48
C ARG A 8 -37.99 -69.78 6.44
N ALA A 9 -39.20 -69.89 6.98
CA ALA A 9 -39.71 -68.94 7.97
C ALA A 9 -38.94 -68.99 9.29
N ARG A 10 -38.52 -70.19 9.76
CA ARG A 10 -37.69 -70.33 10.97
C ARG A 10 -36.27 -69.81 10.75
N ALA A 11 -35.63 -70.14 9.61
CA ALA A 11 -34.29 -69.64 9.29
C ALA A 11 -34.25 -68.11 9.18
N ALA A 12 -35.29 -67.49 8.62
CA ALA A 12 -35.40 -66.03 8.56
C ALA A 12 -35.66 -65.38 9.94
N ALA A 13 -36.35 -66.08 10.84
CA ALA A 13 -36.55 -65.63 12.22
C ALA A 13 -35.25 -65.69 13.04
N ASP A 14 -34.48 -66.78 12.89
CA ASP A 14 -33.20 -66.96 13.58
C ASP A 14 -32.14 -65.99 13.07
N ALA A 15 -32.08 -65.73 11.75
CA ALA A 15 -31.18 -64.71 11.19
C ALA A 15 -31.48 -63.31 11.74
N ARG A 16 -32.76 -62.94 11.86
CA ARG A 16 -33.17 -61.66 12.47
C ARG A 16 -32.92 -61.60 13.98
N ALA A 17 -32.86 -62.74 14.67
CA ALA A 17 -32.54 -62.79 16.09
C ALA A 17 -31.03 -62.64 16.34
N VAL A 18 -30.19 -63.14 15.42
CA VAL A 18 -28.72 -62.96 15.46
C VAL A 18 -28.34 -61.52 15.11
N GLU A 19 -28.96 -60.93 14.07
CA GLU A 19 -28.68 -59.54 13.68
C GLU A 19 -29.10 -58.52 14.75
N ARG A 20 -30.18 -58.80 15.50
CA ARG A 20 -30.62 -57.98 16.63
C ARG A 20 -29.74 -58.11 17.88
N ARG A 21 -28.88 -59.13 17.95
CA ARG A 21 -27.87 -59.32 19.01
C ARG A 21 -26.50 -58.78 18.62
N ALA A 22 -26.32 -58.38 17.37
CA ALA A 22 -25.07 -57.86 16.82
C ALA A 22 -25.14 -56.34 16.60
N ASP A 23 -25.96 -55.63 17.38
CA ASP A 23 -25.75 -54.20 17.59
C ASP A 23 -24.69 -54.11 18.71
N PRO A 24 -23.40 -53.91 18.40
CA PRO A 24 -22.45 -53.58 19.45
C PRO A 24 -23.01 -52.36 20.16
N ASP A 25 -23.07 -52.41 21.47
CA ASP A 25 -23.49 -51.32 22.34
C ASP A 25 -22.62 -50.07 22.07
N ILE A 26 -22.98 -49.31 21.04
CA ILE A 26 -22.29 -48.08 20.60
C ILE A 26 -22.53 -46.96 21.62
N ASP A 27 -23.43 -47.16 22.59
CA ASP A 27 -23.64 -46.27 23.71
C ASP A 27 -22.55 -46.43 24.79
N SER A 28 -21.85 -47.57 24.86
CA SER A 28 -20.76 -47.81 25.82
C SER A 28 -19.44 -47.08 25.51
N VAL A 29 -19.28 -46.55 24.28
CA VAL A 29 -18.09 -45.78 23.87
C VAL A 29 -18.28 -44.26 24.05
N GLN A 30 -19.52 -43.80 24.25
CA GLN A 30 -19.84 -42.39 24.53
C GLN A 30 -19.79 -41.89 25.99
N PRO A 31 -19.62 -42.70 27.07
CA PRO A 31 -19.82 -42.19 28.41
C PRO A 31 -18.74 -41.19 28.82
N VAL A 32 -17.50 -41.38 28.39
CA VAL A 32 -16.35 -40.53 28.79
C VAL A 32 -16.42 -39.12 28.17
N ALA A 33 -16.89 -38.99 26.93
CA ALA A 33 -17.05 -37.69 26.29
C ALA A 33 -18.21 -36.87 26.88
N ARG A 34 -19.30 -37.55 27.30
CA ARG A 34 -20.42 -36.90 27.99
C ARG A 34 -20.06 -36.43 29.41
N THR A 35 -19.30 -37.23 30.18
CA THR A 35 -18.97 -36.88 31.57
C THR A 35 -18.09 -35.63 31.69
N VAL A 36 -17.17 -35.40 30.74
CA VAL A 36 -16.34 -34.18 30.72
C VAL A 36 -17.16 -32.95 30.33
N ALA A 37 -18.11 -33.09 29.39
CA ALA A 37 -18.98 -31.98 28.97
C ALA A 37 -20.01 -31.58 30.05
N GLU A 38 -20.43 -32.51 30.91
CA GLU A 38 -21.36 -32.25 32.03
C GLU A 38 -20.71 -31.59 33.25
N THR A 39 -19.37 -31.67 33.38
CA THR A 39 -18.66 -31.13 34.55
C THR A 39 -18.28 -29.64 34.39
N VAL A 40 -18.37 -29.10 33.17
CA VAL A 40 -17.96 -27.72 32.86
C VAL A 40 -19.20 -26.85 32.60
N PRO A 41 -19.34 -25.67 33.25
CA PRO A 41 -20.45 -24.76 32.99
C PRO A 41 -20.57 -24.43 31.49
N PRO A 42 -21.81 -24.39 30.91
CA PRO A 42 -22.01 -24.17 29.48
C PRO A 42 -21.31 -22.92 28.92
N GLY A 43 -21.20 -21.87 29.74
CA GLY A 43 -20.49 -20.63 29.38
C GLY A 43 -19.00 -20.83 29.11
N MET A 44 -18.31 -21.70 29.85
CA MET A 44 -16.89 -22.01 29.62
C MET A 44 -16.68 -22.82 28.34
N VAL A 45 -17.60 -23.72 27.99
CA VAL A 45 -17.53 -24.49 26.74
C VAL A 45 -17.71 -23.57 25.52
N ILE A 46 -18.68 -22.66 25.58
CA ILE A 46 -18.89 -21.66 24.52
C ILE A 46 -17.68 -20.73 24.42
N ALA A 47 -17.17 -20.24 25.55
CA ALA A 47 -15.98 -19.39 25.58
C ALA A 47 -14.75 -20.10 24.99
N GLY A 48 -14.53 -21.38 25.32
CA GLY A 48 -13.46 -22.20 24.73
C GLY A 48 -13.61 -22.38 23.22
N ALA A 49 -14.84 -22.62 22.74
CA ALA A 49 -15.14 -22.74 21.32
C ALA A 49 -14.87 -21.44 20.53
N TRP A 50 -15.11 -20.27 21.14
CA TRP A 50 -14.74 -18.98 20.54
C TRP A 50 -13.25 -18.70 20.66
N ALA A 51 -12.63 -19.00 21.80
CA ALA A 51 -11.21 -18.74 22.05
C ALA A 51 -10.33 -19.42 21.01
N TRP A 52 -10.54 -20.70 20.71
CA TRP A 52 -9.72 -21.40 19.72
C TRP A 52 -9.96 -20.90 18.28
N ARG A 53 -11.20 -20.54 17.92
CA ARG A 53 -11.52 -19.92 16.62
C ARG A 53 -10.82 -18.58 16.46
N LEU A 54 -10.83 -17.75 17.50
CA LEU A 54 -10.12 -16.47 17.51
C LEU A 54 -8.61 -16.68 17.42
N LEU A 55 -8.05 -17.66 18.14
CA LEU A 55 -6.62 -17.98 18.07
C LEU A 55 -6.23 -18.46 16.67
N LEU A 56 -7.04 -19.31 16.04
CA LEU A 56 -6.84 -19.71 14.64
C LEU A 56 -6.91 -18.51 13.69
N ILE A 57 -7.91 -17.64 13.82
CA ILE A 57 -8.04 -16.45 12.98
C ILE A 57 -6.81 -15.56 13.15
N LEU A 58 -6.37 -15.34 14.39
CA LEU A 58 -5.19 -14.53 14.67
C LEU A 58 -3.90 -15.18 14.14
N GLY A 59 -3.78 -16.50 14.24
CA GLY A 59 -2.68 -17.27 13.67
C GLY A 59 -2.63 -17.16 12.15
N VAL A 60 -3.77 -17.32 11.47
CA VAL A 60 -3.88 -17.14 10.01
C VAL A 60 -3.52 -15.70 9.62
N LEU A 61 -4.05 -14.68 10.33
CA LEU A 61 -3.69 -13.29 10.07
C LEU A 61 -2.20 -13.02 10.31
N GLY A 62 -1.61 -13.62 11.33
CA GLY A 62 -0.18 -13.52 11.62
C GLY A 62 0.69 -14.12 10.52
N VAL A 63 0.33 -15.32 10.02
CA VAL A 63 1.03 -15.97 8.90
C VAL A 63 0.90 -15.13 7.63
N VAL A 64 -0.29 -14.60 7.34
CA VAL A 64 -0.51 -13.71 6.18
C VAL A 64 0.33 -12.44 6.33
N GLY A 65 0.34 -11.80 7.50
CA GLY A 65 1.14 -10.61 7.75
C GLY A 65 2.64 -10.87 7.61
N TRP A 66 3.13 -11.98 8.16
CA TRP A 66 4.52 -12.39 8.00
C TRP A 66 4.89 -12.65 6.53
N LEU A 67 4.01 -13.31 5.77
CA LEU A 67 4.22 -13.56 4.34
C LEU A 67 4.25 -12.25 3.54
N VAL A 68 3.41 -11.28 3.88
CA VAL A 68 3.40 -9.95 3.26
C VAL A 68 4.71 -9.20 3.49
N ILE A 69 5.26 -9.27 4.71
CA ILE A 69 6.56 -8.66 5.05
C ILE A 69 7.68 -9.36 4.26
N GLN A 70 7.67 -10.70 4.21
CA GLN A 70 8.70 -11.45 3.49
C GLN A 70 8.66 -11.21 1.97
N LEU A 71 7.47 -10.94 1.42
CA LEU A 71 7.24 -10.69 0.00
C LEU A 71 7.10 -9.19 -0.32
N GLU A 72 7.60 -8.29 0.52
CA GLU A 72 7.41 -6.84 0.36
C GLU A 72 7.82 -6.33 -1.03
N TYR A 73 8.91 -6.89 -1.59
CA TYR A 73 9.43 -6.55 -2.92
C TYR A 73 8.44 -6.85 -4.06
N VAL A 74 7.45 -7.72 -3.83
CA VAL A 74 6.41 -8.06 -4.82
C VAL A 74 5.08 -7.42 -4.43
N VAL A 75 4.74 -7.44 -3.14
CA VAL A 75 3.47 -6.92 -2.63
C VAL A 75 3.36 -5.42 -2.83
N ILE A 76 4.42 -4.65 -2.53
CA ILE A 76 4.39 -3.19 -2.68
C ILE A 76 4.16 -2.79 -4.15
N PRO A 77 4.93 -3.29 -5.14
CA PRO A 77 4.64 -3.04 -6.55
C PRO A 77 3.25 -3.46 -6.98
N LEU A 78 2.75 -4.59 -6.50
CA LEU A 78 1.41 -5.07 -6.85
C LEU A 78 0.32 -4.15 -6.31
N LEU A 79 0.45 -3.65 -5.07
CA LEU A 79 -0.49 -2.69 -4.50
C LEU A 79 -0.49 -1.36 -5.27
N LEU A 80 0.70 -0.86 -5.62
CA LEU A 80 0.83 0.32 -6.48
C LEU A 80 0.20 0.08 -7.84
N ALA A 81 0.40 -1.10 -8.42
CA ALA A 81 -0.18 -1.47 -9.70
C ALA A 81 -1.71 -1.53 -9.69
N ILE A 82 -2.31 -1.98 -8.57
CA ILE A 82 -3.77 -1.99 -8.36
C ILE A 82 -4.32 -0.56 -8.32
N VAL A 83 -3.64 0.35 -7.60
CA VAL A 83 -4.04 1.77 -7.53
C VAL A 83 -3.90 2.43 -8.89
N LEU A 84 -2.79 2.18 -9.58
CA LEU A 84 -2.53 2.69 -10.92
C LEU A 84 -3.57 2.13 -11.92
N ALA A 85 -3.90 0.84 -11.86
CA ALA A 85 -4.96 0.26 -12.67
C ALA A 85 -6.33 0.90 -12.37
N ALA A 86 -6.65 1.18 -11.10
CA ALA A 86 -7.89 1.86 -10.74
C ALA A 86 -7.98 3.27 -11.34
N LEU A 87 -6.84 3.95 -11.50
CA LEU A 87 -6.72 5.23 -12.21
C LEU A 87 -6.85 5.08 -13.73
N LEU A 88 -6.26 4.03 -14.32
CA LEU A 88 -6.20 3.85 -15.77
C LEU A 88 -7.48 3.26 -16.36
N VAL A 89 -8.21 2.44 -15.61
CA VAL A 89 -9.47 1.83 -16.08
C VAL A 89 -10.49 2.87 -16.58
N PRO A 90 -10.79 3.99 -15.90
CA PRO A 90 -11.71 4.99 -16.45
C PRO A 90 -11.20 5.56 -17.79
N ILE A 91 -9.90 5.83 -17.93
CA ILE A 91 -9.28 6.36 -19.16
C ILE A 91 -9.39 5.32 -20.29
N SER A 92 -8.98 4.07 -20.03
CA SER A 92 -9.08 2.96 -20.99
C SER A 92 -10.53 2.69 -21.39
N SER A 93 -11.46 2.72 -20.44
CA SER A 93 -12.88 2.53 -20.71
C SER A 93 -13.47 3.67 -21.55
N TRP A 94 -13.00 4.90 -21.36
CA TRP A 94 -13.40 6.05 -22.17
C TRP A 94 -12.91 5.89 -23.62
N MET A 95 -11.67 5.44 -23.83
CA MET A 95 -11.15 5.15 -25.17
C MET A 95 -11.92 4.02 -25.86
N GLN A 96 -12.22 2.93 -25.13
CA GLN A 96 -13.00 1.80 -25.66
C GLN A 96 -14.43 2.22 -26.07
N ARG A 97 -15.04 3.17 -25.35
CA ARG A 97 -16.33 3.77 -25.74
C ARG A 97 -16.25 4.59 -27.03
N HIS A 98 -15.06 5.08 -27.40
CA HIS A 98 -14.79 5.81 -28.64
C HIS A 98 -14.25 4.89 -29.76
N HIS A 99 -14.64 3.62 -29.77
CA HIS A 99 -14.27 2.62 -30.79
C HIS A 99 -12.79 2.23 -30.85
N VAL A 100 -11.98 2.58 -29.83
CA VAL A 100 -10.60 2.08 -29.74
C VAL A 100 -10.62 0.61 -29.28
N PRO A 101 -9.96 -0.33 -30.00
CA PRO A 101 -9.92 -1.72 -29.60
C PRO A 101 -9.22 -1.88 -28.24
N LYS A 102 -9.70 -2.82 -27.41
CA LYS A 102 -9.25 -2.99 -26.03
C LYS A 102 -7.72 -3.03 -25.86
N TRP A 103 -7.02 -3.78 -26.71
CA TRP A 103 -5.56 -3.91 -26.65
C TRP A 103 -4.84 -2.57 -26.86
N LEU A 104 -5.36 -1.74 -27.77
CA LEU A 104 -4.79 -0.43 -28.07
C LEU A 104 -5.11 0.57 -26.96
N ALA A 105 -6.33 0.54 -26.42
CA ALA A 105 -6.69 1.36 -25.26
C ALA A 105 -5.81 1.05 -24.04
N VAL A 106 -5.55 -0.23 -23.78
CA VAL A 106 -4.61 -0.65 -22.72
C VAL A 106 -3.20 -0.14 -23.01
N ALA A 107 -2.67 -0.36 -24.22
CA ALA A 107 -1.32 0.07 -24.59
C ALA A 107 -1.14 1.59 -24.50
N ILE A 108 -2.11 2.37 -24.97
CA ILE A 108 -2.06 3.84 -24.89
C ILE A 108 -2.10 4.30 -23.44
N SER A 109 -2.96 3.71 -22.59
CA SER A 109 -2.99 4.04 -21.17
C SER A 109 -1.66 3.73 -20.47
N GLU A 110 -1.07 2.58 -20.76
CA GLU A 110 0.22 2.16 -20.19
C GLU A 110 1.37 3.08 -20.63
N ILE A 111 1.46 3.38 -21.93
CA ILE A 111 2.42 4.33 -22.49
C ILE A 111 2.22 5.72 -21.86
N GLY A 112 0.97 6.14 -21.66
CA GLY A 112 0.66 7.41 -21.00
C GLY A 112 1.25 7.53 -19.60
N VAL A 113 1.25 6.45 -18.81
CA VAL A 113 1.91 6.43 -17.49
C VAL A 113 3.42 6.53 -17.64
N ILE A 114 4.02 5.74 -18.54
CA ILE A 114 5.46 5.76 -18.76
C ILE A 114 5.93 7.18 -19.13
N VAL A 115 5.21 7.82 -20.06
CA VAL A 115 5.50 9.20 -20.47
C VAL A 115 5.31 10.18 -19.31
N ALA A 116 4.24 10.05 -18.51
CA ALA A 116 4.01 10.92 -17.37
C ALA A 116 5.12 10.81 -16.31
N VAL A 117 5.56 9.59 -16.01
CA VAL A 117 6.66 9.34 -15.07
C VAL A 117 7.99 9.85 -15.63
N ALA A 118 8.29 9.57 -16.90
CA ALA A 118 9.51 10.06 -17.55
C ALA A 118 9.56 11.59 -17.61
N ALA A 119 8.44 12.24 -17.96
CA ALA A 119 8.31 13.68 -17.97
C ALA A 119 8.52 14.27 -16.57
N LEU A 120 7.99 13.61 -15.53
CA LEU A 120 8.19 14.04 -14.15
C LEU A 120 9.66 13.95 -13.73
N VAL A 121 10.30 12.80 -13.98
CA VAL A 121 11.72 12.61 -13.65
C VAL A 121 12.56 13.64 -14.39
N TYR A 122 12.31 13.85 -15.68
CA TYR A 122 12.98 14.87 -16.48
C TYR A 122 12.80 16.28 -15.88
N LEU A 123 11.59 16.65 -15.48
CA LEU A 123 11.31 17.96 -14.87
C LEU A 123 12.07 18.12 -13.54
N VAL A 124 12.05 17.12 -12.65
CA VAL A 124 12.78 17.18 -11.38
C VAL A 124 14.31 17.25 -11.61
N THR A 125 14.85 16.44 -12.52
CA THR A 125 16.28 16.44 -12.82
C THR A 125 16.75 17.76 -13.42
N THR A 126 16.02 18.31 -14.39
CA THR A 126 16.36 19.61 -14.99
C THR A 126 16.30 20.75 -13.98
N GLN A 127 15.37 20.71 -13.02
CA GLN A 127 15.26 21.69 -11.95
C GLN A 127 16.42 21.62 -10.97
N ILE A 128 16.84 20.41 -10.59
CA ILE A 128 17.99 20.21 -9.72
C ILE A 128 19.27 20.72 -10.40
N ILE A 129 19.50 20.34 -11.66
CA ILE A 129 20.68 20.78 -12.43
C ILE A 129 20.69 22.30 -12.63
N GLY A 130 19.56 22.90 -12.99
CA GLY A 130 19.46 24.35 -13.18
C GLY A 130 19.69 25.17 -11.92
N GLN A 131 19.47 24.59 -10.73
CA GLN A 131 19.76 25.24 -9.44
C GLN A 131 21.24 25.16 -9.06
N TYR A 132 21.97 24.11 -9.47
CA TYR A 132 23.40 23.96 -9.14
C TYR A 132 24.28 25.08 -9.70
N ASP A 133 24.02 25.57 -10.92
CA ASP A 133 24.82 26.65 -11.52
C ASP A 133 24.70 27.95 -10.72
N SER A 134 23.50 28.23 -10.19
CA SER A 134 23.24 29.40 -9.32
C SER A 134 23.94 29.30 -7.96
N ILE A 135 24.12 28.09 -7.43
CA ILE A 135 24.82 27.83 -6.18
C ILE A 135 26.33 27.95 -6.41
N ARG A 136 26.85 27.37 -7.50
CA ARG A 136 28.27 27.43 -7.86
C ARG A 136 28.76 28.86 -8.09
N ALA A 137 27.97 29.68 -8.79
CA ALA A 137 28.26 31.09 -9.00
C ALA A 137 28.30 31.88 -7.67
N GLN A 138 27.35 31.64 -6.76
CA GLN A 138 27.31 32.31 -5.46
C GLN A 138 28.43 31.87 -4.51
N THR A 139 28.84 30.60 -4.56
CA THR A 139 29.94 30.08 -3.73
C THR A 139 31.29 30.62 -4.19
N LEU A 140 31.54 30.73 -5.51
CA LEU A 140 32.80 31.26 -6.04
C LEU A 140 32.98 32.76 -5.72
N THR A 141 31.92 33.56 -5.82
CA THR A 141 31.97 34.99 -5.45
C THR A 141 32.22 35.17 -3.95
N ARG A 142 31.56 34.39 -3.09
CA ARG A 142 31.80 34.47 -1.63
C ARG A 142 33.17 33.96 -1.21
N TYR A 143 33.77 33.02 -1.95
CA TYR A 143 35.13 32.56 -1.67
C TYR A 143 36.18 33.63 -2.00
N ALA A 144 35.96 34.41 -3.07
CA ALA A 144 36.80 35.56 -3.41
C ALA A 144 36.69 36.68 -2.35
N ASP A 145 35.47 36.95 -1.87
CA ASP A 145 35.23 37.97 -0.83
C ASP A 145 35.84 37.58 0.52
N VAL A 146 35.73 36.30 0.92
CA VAL A 146 36.35 35.78 2.15
C VAL A 146 37.87 35.79 2.03
N ARG A 147 38.42 35.47 0.86
CA ARG A 147 39.87 35.54 0.63
C ARG A 147 40.38 36.98 0.76
N GLY A 148 39.72 37.95 0.12
CA GLY A 148 40.06 39.38 0.23
C GLY A 148 39.93 39.89 1.67
N PHE A 149 38.90 39.48 2.41
CA PHE A 149 38.73 39.86 3.83
C PHE A 149 39.80 39.23 4.75
N LEU A 150 40.35 38.07 4.41
CA LEU A 150 41.39 37.39 5.19
C LEU A 150 42.81 37.85 4.86
N THR A 151 43.09 38.29 3.62
CA THR A 151 44.39 38.86 3.23
C THR A 151 44.51 40.35 3.54
N ASP A 152 43.45 41.15 3.34
CA ASP A 152 43.48 42.61 3.55
C ASP A 152 42.87 43.04 4.90
N GLY A 153 42.24 42.12 5.64
CA GLY A 153 41.67 42.36 6.97
C GLY A 153 42.69 42.22 8.12
N PRO A 154 42.26 42.44 9.38
CA PRO A 154 43.14 42.58 10.54
C PRO A 154 43.96 41.33 10.94
N LEU A 155 43.80 40.21 10.22
CA LEU A 155 44.42 38.91 10.53
C LEU A 155 45.73 38.63 9.76
N GLN A 156 46.04 39.36 8.67
CA GLN A 156 47.32 39.31 7.93
C GLN A 156 47.92 37.90 7.76
N LEU A 157 47.09 36.94 7.34
CA LEU A 157 47.54 35.55 7.14
C LEU A 157 48.49 35.47 5.93
N SER A 158 49.62 34.77 6.08
CA SER A 158 50.56 34.61 4.98
C SER A 158 50.00 33.68 3.90
N GLU A 159 50.34 33.93 2.63
CA GLU A 159 49.86 33.10 1.50
C GLU A 159 50.18 31.61 1.67
N ALA A 160 51.24 31.27 2.39
CA ALA A 160 51.62 29.89 2.70
C ALA A 160 50.60 29.18 3.60
N GLN A 161 50.05 29.87 4.60
CA GLN A 161 49.02 29.30 5.49
C GLN A 161 47.68 29.09 4.77
N LEU A 162 47.36 29.96 3.80
CA LEU A 162 46.18 29.80 2.96
C LEU A 162 46.31 28.60 2.00
N ASN A 163 47.50 28.41 1.42
CA ASN A 163 47.75 27.26 0.54
C ASN A 163 47.75 25.93 1.31
N ASP A 164 48.29 25.88 2.53
CA ASP A 164 48.21 24.68 3.37
C ASP A 164 46.78 24.35 3.78
N ALA A 165 45.99 25.36 4.16
CA ALA A 165 44.57 25.18 4.47
C ALA A 165 43.76 24.73 3.23
N TYR A 166 44.08 25.28 2.06
CA TYR A 166 43.48 24.86 0.79
C TYR A 166 43.84 23.41 0.43
N THR A 167 45.11 23.04 0.58
CA THR A 167 45.58 21.67 0.31
C THR A 167 44.96 20.68 1.29
N GLN A 168 44.86 21.02 2.58
CA GLN A 168 44.14 20.20 3.56
C GLN A 168 42.64 20.07 3.28
N ALA A 169 41.99 21.13 2.78
CA ALA A 169 40.59 21.08 2.37
C ALA A 169 40.40 20.20 1.12
N VAL A 170 41.28 20.32 0.12
CA VAL A 170 41.26 19.46 -1.07
C VAL A 170 41.53 18.00 -0.68
N ASP A 171 42.49 17.73 0.19
CA ASP A 171 42.80 16.39 0.68
C ASP A 171 41.70 15.79 1.55
N ALA A 172 40.96 16.62 2.31
CA ALA A 172 39.77 16.19 3.04
C ALA A 172 38.65 15.79 2.07
N VAL A 173 38.40 16.60 1.03
CA VAL A 173 37.43 16.30 -0.02
C VAL A 173 37.83 15.05 -0.83
N GLN A 174 39.12 14.84 -1.09
CA GLN A 174 39.61 13.64 -1.78
C GLN A 174 39.52 12.38 -0.91
N ARG A 175 39.74 12.48 0.42
CA ARG A 175 39.46 11.37 1.35
C ARG A 175 37.97 11.04 1.40
N ASP A 176 37.11 12.05 1.34
CA ASP A 176 35.66 11.88 1.23
C ASP A 176 35.20 11.46 -0.17
N ALA A 177 36.04 11.57 -1.20
CA ALA A 177 35.73 11.06 -2.53
C ALA A 177 35.56 9.52 -2.54
N GLY A 178 36.23 8.80 -1.62
CA GLY A 178 35.94 7.37 -1.38
C GLY A 178 34.53 7.12 -0.82
N VAL A 179 34.01 8.05 -0.03
CA VAL A 179 32.61 8.06 0.46
C VAL A 179 31.64 8.44 -0.67
N LEU A 180 32.04 9.33 -1.57
CA LEU A 180 31.25 9.65 -2.77
C LEU A 180 31.24 8.49 -3.77
N LEU A 181 32.32 7.72 -3.91
CA LEU A 181 32.40 6.55 -4.78
C LEU A 181 31.57 5.37 -4.24
N SER A 182 31.64 5.12 -2.93
CA SER A 182 30.78 4.12 -2.26
C SER A 182 29.31 4.59 -2.20
N GLY A 183 29.07 5.89 -2.06
CA GLY A 183 27.76 6.52 -2.25
C GLY A 183 27.23 6.40 -3.67
N ALA A 184 28.08 6.55 -4.70
CA ALA A 184 27.69 6.38 -6.10
C ALA A 184 27.34 4.91 -6.40
N LEU A 185 28.07 3.95 -5.82
CA LEU A 185 27.76 2.52 -5.95
C LEU A 185 26.45 2.16 -5.22
N SER A 186 26.17 2.72 -4.05
CA SER A 186 24.91 2.49 -3.33
C SER A 186 23.72 3.17 -4.03
N VAL A 187 23.92 4.33 -4.66
CA VAL A 187 22.93 4.95 -5.54
C VAL A 187 22.68 4.07 -6.77
N THR A 188 23.73 3.50 -7.37
CA THR A 188 23.61 2.62 -8.54
C THR A 188 22.85 1.33 -8.22
N SER A 189 23.14 0.68 -7.08
CA SER A 189 22.38 -0.51 -6.65
C SER A 189 20.94 -0.17 -6.25
N SER A 190 20.70 1.01 -5.67
CA SER A 190 19.36 1.51 -5.37
C SER A 190 18.57 1.76 -6.65
N LEU A 191 19.21 2.30 -7.70
CA LEU A 191 18.58 2.49 -9.02
C LEU A 191 18.13 1.16 -9.62
N GLY A 192 18.91 0.08 -9.47
CA GLY A 192 18.52 -1.26 -9.92
C GLY A 192 17.26 -1.77 -9.22
N HIS A 193 17.18 -1.60 -7.89
CA HIS A 193 15.98 -1.97 -7.12
C HIS A 193 14.76 -1.14 -7.50
N VAL A 194 14.93 0.19 -7.66
CA VAL A 194 13.86 1.08 -8.09
C VAL A 194 13.37 0.72 -9.49
N LEU A 195 14.28 0.48 -10.43
CA LEU A 195 13.93 0.10 -11.80
C LEU A 195 13.18 -1.24 -11.84
N THR A 196 13.63 -2.20 -11.03
CA THR A 196 12.93 -3.49 -10.90
C THR A 196 11.53 -3.30 -10.33
N GLY A 197 11.38 -2.47 -9.29
CA GLY A 197 10.07 -2.13 -8.72
C GLY A 197 9.16 -1.45 -9.73
N VAL A 198 9.66 -0.45 -10.49
CA VAL A 198 8.92 0.23 -11.56
C VAL A 198 8.48 -0.75 -12.64
N LEU A 199 9.38 -1.63 -13.08
CA LEU A 199 9.07 -2.65 -14.08
C LEU A 199 7.98 -3.60 -13.58
N LEU A 200 8.04 -4.03 -12.31
CA LEU A 200 7.01 -4.87 -11.69
C LEU A 200 5.67 -4.14 -11.58
N VAL A 201 5.66 -2.85 -11.24
CA VAL A 201 4.43 -2.03 -11.21
C VAL A 201 3.81 -1.98 -12.60
N LEU A 202 4.57 -1.56 -13.61
CA LEU A 202 4.08 -1.43 -15.00
C LEU A 202 3.59 -2.76 -15.54
N PHE A 203 4.38 -3.82 -15.40
CA PHE A 203 3.99 -5.16 -15.83
C PHE A 203 2.73 -5.64 -15.11
N SER A 204 2.64 -5.46 -13.81
CA SER A 204 1.44 -5.84 -13.04
C SER A 204 0.22 -5.02 -13.44
N THR A 205 0.38 -3.71 -13.67
CA THR A 205 -0.70 -2.83 -14.13
C THR A 205 -1.19 -3.24 -15.50
N LEU A 206 -0.28 -3.51 -16.44
CA LEU A 206 -0.61 -4.02 -17.77
C LEU A 206 -1.44 -5.31 -17.68
N PHE A 207 -0.99 -6.26 -16.88
CA PHE A 207 -1.70 -7.53 -16.67
C PHE A 207 -3.09 -7.33 -16.08
N ILE A 208 -3.22 -6.49 -15.05
CA ILE A 208 -4.51 -6.14 -14.43
C ILE A 208 -5.43 -5.44 -15.46
N LEU A 209 -4.88 -4.59 -16.33
CA LEU A 209 -5.66 -3.86 -17.33
C LEU A 209 -6.12 -4.77 -18.48
N ILE A 210 -5.32 -5.77 -18.85
CA ILE A 210 -5.67 -6.79 -19.86
C ILE A 210 -6.74 -7.74 -19.33
N ASP A 211 -6.52 -8.39 -18.17
CA ASP A 211 -7.40 -9.45 -17.65
C ASP A 211 -7.58 -9.43 -16.13
N GLY A 212 -7.79 -8.25 -15.54
CA GLY A 212 -8.05 -8.12 -14.10
C GLY A 212 -9.26 -8.95 -13.61
N ALA A 213 -10.28 -9.14 -14.45
CA ALA A 213 -11.43 -9.99 -14.12
C ALA A 213 -11.08 -11.49 -14.09
N GLY A 214 -10.20 -11.97 -14.97
CA GLY A 214 -9.66 -13.33 -14.91
C GLY A 214 -8.80 -13.55 -13.67
N MET A 215 -7.91 -12.61 -13.37
CA MET A 215 -7.06 -12.65 -12.17
C MET A 215 -7.90 -12.67 -10.89
N TRP A 216 -8.91 -11.80 -10.79
CA TRP A 216 -9.81 -11.78 -9.64
C TRP A 216 -10.57 -13.11 -9.46
N ARG A 217 -11.10 -13.70 -10.54
CA ARG A 217 -11.73 -15.03 -10.48
C ARG A 217 -10.76 -16.12 -10.05
N TRP A 218 -9.47 -16.01 -10.38
CA TRP A 218 -8.46 -16.92 -9.86
C TRP A 218 -8.26 -16.73 -8.35
N VAL A 219 -8.15 -15.50 -7.86
CA VAL A 219 -8.06 -15.19 -6.42
C VAL A 219 -9.27 -15.73 -5.64
N VAL A 220 -10.49 -15.49 -6.12
CA VAL A 220 -11.73 -15.98 -5.47
C VAL A 220 -11.76 -17.52 -5.39
N ARG A 221 -11.10 -18.24 -6.33
CA ARG A 221 -11.06 -19.70 -6.32
C ARG A 221 -10.21 -20.28 -5.18
N LEU A 222 -9.29 -19.52 -4.58
CA LEU A 222 -8.51 -19.94 -3.41
C LEU A 222 -9.39 -20.10 -2.16
N PHE A 223 -10.55 -19.44 -2.12
CA PHE A 223 -11.46 -19.50 -0.98
C PHE A 223 -12.40 -20.73 -1.05
N PRO A 224 -12.84 -21.24 0.12
CA PRO A 224 -13.84 -22.31 0.21
C PRO A 224 -15.11 -21.95 -0.55
N ARG A 225 -15.77 -22.94 -1.18
CA ARG A 225 -16.94 -22.73 -2.06
C ARG A 225 -18.03 -21.86 -1.42
N LEU A 226 -18.27 -22.03 -0.12
CA LEU A 226 -19.26 -21.27 0.65
C LEU A 226 -18.92 -19.79 0.81
N ALA A 227 -17.63 -19.43 0.84
CA ALA A 227 -17.18 -18.05 1.03
C ALA A 227 -17.03 -17.27 -0.29
N ARG A 228 -16.97 -17.95 -1.44
CA ARG A 228 -16.71 -17.31 -2.75
C ARG A 228 -17.69 -16.19 -3.11
N PRO A 229 -19.02 -16.31 -2.90
CA PRO A 229 -19.95 -15.21 -3.23
C PRO A 229 -19.71 -13.98 -2.37
N ALA A 230 -19.44 -14.18 -1.07
CA ALA A 230 -19.14 -13.07 -0.16
C ALA A 230 -17.82 -12.37 -0.53
N VAL A 231 -16.78 -13.13 -0.87
CA VAL A 231 -15.48 -12.58 -1.28
C VAL A 231 -15.60 -11.84 -2.62
N ASP A 232 -16.29 -12.41 -3.62
CA ASP A 232 -16.49 -11.75 -4.92
C ASP A 232 -17.28 -10.44 -4.78
N GLY A 233 -18.36 -10.47 -3.98
CA GLY A 233 -19.16 -9.28 -3.69
C GLY A 233 -18.35 -8.18 -2.99
N ALA A 234 -17.59 -8.54 -1.95
CA ALA A 234 -16.73 -7.60 -1.23
C ALA A 234 -15.63 -7.01 -2.12
N GLY A 235 -15.00 -7.83 -2.98
CA GLY A 235 -13.96 -7.36 -3.89
C GLY A 235 -14.48 -6.41 -4.96
N ARG A 236 -15.65 -6.69 -5.57
CA ARG A 236 -16.29 -5.79 -6.54
C ARG A 236 -16.71 -4.48 -5.91
N ALA A 237 -17.27 -4.52 -4.70
CA ALA A 237 -17.61 -3.32 -3.94
C ALA A 237 -16.37 -2.51 -3.61
N GLY A 238 -15.31 -3.15 -3.11
CA GLY A 238 -14.02 -2.52 -2.81
C GLY A 238 -13.39 -1.88 -4.04
N TRP A 239 -13.42 -2.57 -5.19
CA TRP A 239 -12.93 -2.04 -6.47
C TRP A 239 -13.69 -0.79 -6.91
N THR A 240 -15.02 -0.80 -6.80
CA THR A 240 -15.86 0.36 -7.14
C THR A 240 -15.55 1.56 -6.24
N THR A 241 -15.39 1.33 -4.93
CA THR A 241 -15.00 2.35 -3.97
C THR A 241 -13.62 2.93 -4.27
N LEU A 242 -12.63 2.07 -4.55
CA LEU A 242 -11.28 2.49 -4.90
C LEU A 242 -11.29 3.37 -6.17
N GLN A 243 -11.99 2.95 -7.21
CA GLN A 243 -12.11 3.72 -8.44
C GLN A 243 -12.77 5.09 -8.20
N ASN A 244 -13.83 5.14 -7.40
CA ASN A 244 -14.50 6.40 -7.08
C ASN A 244 -13.59 7.34 -6.27
N PHE A 245 -12.85 6.80 -5.30
CA PHE A 245 -11.88 7.57 -4.53
C PHE A 245 -10.79 8.16 -5.44
N VAL A 246 -10.18 7.33 -6.30
CA VAL A 246 -9.12 7.76 -7.21
C VAL A 246 -9.62 8.84 -8.18
N LYS A 247 -10.83 8.71 -8.74
CA LYS A 247 -11.43 9.74 -9.61
C LYS A 247 -11.55 11.10 -8.91
N VAL A 248 -12.02 11.10 -7.66
CA VAL A 248 -12.15 12.33 -6.86
C VAL A 248 -10.77 12.93 -6.59
N GLN A 249 -9.78 12.11 -6.23
CA GLN A 249 -8.41 12.60 -5.97
C GLN A 249 -7.78 13.24 -7.20
N VAL A 250 -7.94 12.63 -8.37
CA VAL A 250 -7.42 13.18 -9.63
C VAL A 250 -8.08 14.51 -9.97
N LEU A 251 -9.40 14.61 -9.80
CA LEU A 251 -10.13 15.85 -10.04
C LEU A 251 -9.65 16.96 -9.09
N VAL A 252 -9.50 16.65 -7.80
CA VAL A 252 -9.00 17.59 -6.79
C VAL A 252 -7.58 18.04 -7.13
N ALA A 253 -6.70 17.11 -7.50
CA ALA A 253 -5.32 17.42 -7.88
C ALA A 253 -5.26 18.29 -9.14
N LEU A 254 -6.08 18.00 -10.16
CA LEU A 254 -6.15 18.80 -11.38
C LEU A 254 -6.58 20.24 -11.10
N ILE A 255 -7.62 20.43 -10.29
CA ILE A 255 -8.11 21.76 -9.91
C ILE A 255 -7.02 22.55 -9.19
N ASP A 256 -6.32 21.90 -8.26
CA ASP A 256 -5.24 22.50 -7.47
C ASP A 256 -4.05 22.93 -8.36
N ALA A 257 -3.64 22.04 -9.26
CA ALA A 257 -2.55 22.29 -10.20
C ALA A 257 -2.86 23.46 -11.15
N VAL A 258 -4.05 23.47 -11.74
CA VAL A 258 -4.49 24.55 -12.63
C VAL A 258 -4.64 25.86 -11.87
N GLY A 259 -5.20 25.82 -10.65
CA GLY A 259 -5.36 27.00 -9.81
C GLY A 259 -4.03 27.66 -9.46
N ILE A 260 -3.03 26.87 -9.06
CA ILE A 260 -1.73 27.39 -8.65
C ILE A 260 -0.87 27.77 -9.85
N ALA A 261 -0.86 26.97 -10.92
CA ALA A 261 -0.17 27.32 -12.16
C ALA A 261 -0.74 28.61 -12.75
N GLY A 262 -2.07 28.75 -12.79
CA GLY A 262 -2.76 29.94 -13.26
C GLY A 262 -2.44 31.17 -12.41
N GLY A 263 -2.50 31.04 -11.08
CA GLY A 263 -2.14 32.13 -10.16
C GLY A 263 -0.69 32.58 -10.31
N ALA A 264 0.25 31.63 -10.40
CA ALA A 264 1.66 31.93 -10.59
C ALA A 264 1.96 32.56 -11.96
N ALA A 265 1.25 32.13 -13.02
CA ALA A 265 1.37 32.70 -14.34
C ALA A 265 0.89 34.16 -14.38
N ILE A 266 -0.21 34.49 -13.69
CA ILE A 266 -0.72 35.87 -13.59
C ILE A 266 0.29 36.78 -12.87
N ILE A 267 0.97 36.28 -11.84
CA ILE A 267 1.99 37.02 -11.07
C ILE A 267 3.31 37.16 -11.87
N GLY A 268 3.45 36.47 -13.00
CA GLY A 268 4.66 36.50 -13.83
C GLY A 268 5.83 35.71 -13.23
N VAL A 269 5.54 34.71 -12.39
CA VAL A 269 6.57 33.87 -11.80
C VAL A 269 7.14 32.96 -12.91
N PRO A 270 8.45 33.04 -13.24
CA PRO A 270 9.05 32.27 -14.33
C PRO A 270 8.98 30.74 -14.11
N LEU A 271 8.66 30.30 -12.89
CA LEU A 271 8.52 28.90 -12.48
C LEU A 271 7.05 28.46 -12.28
N ALA A 272 6.06 29.17 -12.84
CA ALA A 272 4.64 28.84 -12.66
C ALA A 272 4.27 27.39 -13.03
N ILE A 273 4.79 26.89 -14.17
CA ILE A 273 4.53 25.52 -14.64
C ILE A 273 5.17 24.48 -13.68
N PRO A 274 6.47 24.58 -13.32
CA PRO A 274 7.06 23.69 -12.32
C PRO A 274 6.37 23.69 -10.96
N ILE A 275 5.96 24.86 -10.46
CA ILE A 275 5.26 24.99 -9.18
C ILE A 275 3.90 24.27 -9.26
N GLY A 276 3.15 24.44 -10.34
CA GLY A 276 1.89 23.73 -10.56
C GLY A 276 2.04 22.20 -10.56
N VAL A 277 3.08 21.69 -11.22
CA VAL A 277 3.39 20.23 -11.23
C VAL A 277 3.79 19.75 -9.84
N LEU A 278 4.62 20.50 -9.12
CA LEU A 278 5.04 20.14 -7.75
C LEU A 278 3.84 20.06 -6.80
N VAL A 279 2.87 20.98 -6.93
CA VAL A 279 1.70 20.96 -6.06
C VAL A 279 0.71 19.86 -6.43
N PHE A 280 0.49 19.59 -7.72
CA PHE A 280 -0.27 18.42 -8.18
C PHE A 280 0.21 17.13 -7.49
N LEU A 281 1.52 16.95 -7.43
CA LEU A 281 2.15 15.77 -6.83
C LEU A 281 2.16 15.83 -5.30
N GLY A 282 2.50 16.98 -4.72
CA GLY A 282 2.55 17.18 -3.27
C GLY A 282 1.19 17.00 -2.60
N ARG A 283 0.09 17.31 -3.31
CA ARG A 283 -1.26 17.04 -2.83
C ARG A 283 -1.69 15.59 -3.02
N SER A 284 -1.15 14.89 -4.02
CA SER A 284 -1.41 13.46 -4.25
C SER A 284 -0.70 12.53 -3.24
N SER A 285 0.36 13.03 -2.58
CA SER A 285 1.09 12.35 -1.50
C SER A 285 0.46 12.64 -0.13
N PRO A 286 -0.09 11.64 0.59
CA PRO A 286 -0.65 11.86 1.93
C PRO A 286 0.39 12.22 3.01
N SER A 287 1.70 12.07 2.74
CA SER A 287 2.76 12.23 3.75
C SER A 287 3.15 13.68 4.04
N SER A 288 2.74 14.64 3.21
CA SER A 288 3.12 16.06 3.33
C SER A 288 2.02 16.94 3.93
N ALA A 289 1.10 16.37 4.72
CA ALA A 289 0.27 17.20 5.58
C ALA A 289 1.16 17.88 6.63
N PRO A 290 1.26 19.22 6.66
CA PRO A 290 1.93 19.90 7.76
C PRO A 290 1.14 19.57 9.03
N SER A 291 1.80 18.95 10.00
CA SER A 291 1.23 18.59 11.31
C SER A 291 0.82 19.81 12.17
N SER A 292 0.95 21.02 11.63
CA SER A 292 0.56 22.27 12.28
C SER A 292 -0.93 22.59 12.10
N ARG A 293 -1.83 21.71 12.56
CA ARG A 293 -3.10 22.19 13.12
C ARG A 293 -3.01 22.05 14.62
N ALA A 294 -2.67 23.17 15.24
CA ALA A 294 -2.82 23.40 16.66
C ALA A 294 -4.19 22.88 17.10
N ARG A 295 -4.17 21.87 17.96
CA ARG A 295 -5.32 21.45 18.75
C ARG A 295 -5.62 22.62 19.68
N SER A 296 -6.62 23.43 19.36
CA SER A 296 -7.23 24.31 20.35
C SER A 296 -7.95 23.41 21.38
N PRO A 297 -7.63 23.54 22.69
CA PRO A 297 -8.33 22.79 23.72
C PRO A 297 -9.68 23.44 23.96
N CYS A 298 -10.72 22.97 23.26
CA CYS A 298 -12.11 23.23 23.65
C CYS A 298 -12.50 22.23 24.76
N SER A 299 -11.98 22.47 25.96
CA SER A 299 -12.41 21.77 27.18
C SER A 299 -12.60 22.76 28.31
N SER A 300 -13.72 23.50 28.31
CA SER A 300 -14.22 24.20 29.50
C SER A 300 -15.59 24.85 29.26
N ARG A 301 -16.64 24.06 29.05
CA ARG A 301 -18.01 24.56 29.27
C ARG A 301 -19.05 23.45 29.50
N TRP A 302 -18.84 22.64 30.53
CA TRP A 302 -19.91 21.84 31.12
C TRP A 302 -19.77 21.83 32.63
N SER A 303 -20.21 22.91 33.26
CA SER A 303 -20.58 22.92 34.67
C SER A 303 -21.56 24.06 34.92
N THR A 304 -22.62 23.72 35.66
CA THR A 304 -23.73 24.54 36.18
C THR A 304 -24.79 24.89 35.11
N THR A 305 -26.00 24.31 35.17
CA THR A 305 -27.05 24.72 36.11
C THR A 305 -28.25 23.79 35.92
N GLY A 306 -28.90 23.33 37.01
CA GLY A 306 -30.28 22.85 36.87
C GLY A 306 -30.78 21.75 37.79
N SER A 307 -30.36 21.67 39.05
CA SER A 307 -31.14 20.96 40.07
C SER A 307 -32.40 21.76 40.40
N ARG A 308 -33.59 21.32 39.95
CA ARG A 308 -34.87 21.69 40.60
C ARG A 308 -35.86 20.53 40.58
N ARG A 309 -36.10 20.03 41.81
CA ARG A 309 -37.23 19.27 42.36
C ARG A 309 -38.60 19.41 41.66
N ARG A 310 -39.35 18.29 41.61
CA ARG A 310 -40.69 18.01 42.22
C ARG A 310 -41.23 16.74 41.53
N SER A 311 -41.46 15.60 42.16
CA SER A 311 -42.46 15.24 43.19
C SER A 311 -43.89 15.69 42.87
N SER A 312 -44.67 14.83 42.23
CA SER A 312 -46.11 14.55 42.44
C SER A 312 -46.44 13.29 41.65
#